data_AF-A0A800K155-F1
#
_entry.id   AF-A0A800K155-F1
#
_cell.length_a   1.000
_cell.length_b   1.000
_cell.length_c   1.000
_cell.angle_alpha   90.00
_cell.angle_beta   90.00
_cell.angle_gamma   90.00
#
_symmetry.space_group_name_H-M   'P 1'
#
loop_
_entity.id
_entity.type
_entity.pdbx_description
1 polymer ?
#
loop_
_entity_poly.entity_id
_entity_poly.type
_entity_poly.pdbx_seq_one_letter_code
_entity_poly.pdbx_strand_id
1 'polypeptide(L)'
;MAMFKYGVHKMGVDYDSLNAIDAGSTGEIDAAFRSGKGQYVHQQGPAPQQLEADGLGHVVASVGEAVGPVAFSSIQGTREFVASDLANGFIRAYKKSRQWVNDAPAEEIADKEAEFFPGIDQSVLVHTIRFYQGLGCWNPAVEISRSSYETALDVFLHSNLITKRHNYDDVVVAPPAG
;
A
#
# COMPACT_ATOMS: atom_id res chain seq x y z
N MET A 1 7.04 1.57 9.15
CA MET A 1 8.07 0.50 9.16
C MET A 1 7.53 -0.94 9.27
N ALA A 2 6.30 -1.18 9.77
CA ALA A 2 5.81 -2.52 10.09
C ALA A 2 5.91 -3.56 8.93
N MET A 3 5.44 -3.18 7.74
CA MET A 3 5.50 -4.04 6.55
C MET A 3 6.93 -4.47 6.21
N PHE A 4 7.88 -3.54 6.26
CA PHE A 4 9.29 -3.84 5.98
C PHE A 4 9.88 -4.80 7.02
N LYS A 5 9.66 -4.54 8.33
CA LYS A 5 10.10 -5.44 9.41
C LYS A 5 9.60 -6.87 9.22
N TYR A 6 8.31 -7.02 8.92
CA TYR A 6 7.72 -8.33 8.67
C TYR A 6 8.24 -8.97 7.38
N GLY A 7 8.43 -8.19 6.32
CA GLY A 7 9.00 -8.66 5.05
C GLY A 7 10.41 -9.24 5.23
N VAL A 8 11.31 -8.53 5.92
CA VAL A 8 12.67 -9.04 6.17
C VAL A 8 12.66 -10.26 7.11
N HIS A 9 11.75 -10.29 8.10
CA HIS A 9 11.54 -11.46 8.95
C HIS A 9 11.11 -12.70 8.14
N LYS A 10 10.18 -12.54 7.18
CA LYS A 10 9.77 -13.62 6.27
C LYS A 10 10.92 -14.15 5.41
N MET A 11 11.88 -13.29 5.10
CA MET A 11 13.10 -13.65 4.37
C MET A 11 14.21 -14.22 5.26
N GLY A 12 13.98 -14.39 6.57
CA GLY A 12 14.97 -14.91 7.51
C GLY A 12 16.06 -13.91 7.91
N VAL A 13 15.83 -12.62 7.68
CA VAL A 13 16.75 -11.53 8.04
C VAL A 13 16.35 -10.95 9.39
N ASP A 14 17.31 -10.87 10.31
CA ASP A 14 17.13 -10.18 11.58
C ASP A 14 17.14 -8.66 11.38
N TYR A 15 16.04 -7.99 11.71
CA TYR A 15 15.93 -6.53 11.58
C TYR A 15 16.91 -5.79 12.48
N ASP A 16 17.22 -6.32 13.66
CA ASP A 16 18.10 -5.65 14.63
C ASP A 16 19.58 -5.72 14.20
N SER A 17 19.89 -6.55 13.20
CA SER A 17 21.19 -6.56 12.52
C SER A 17 21.37 -5.40 11.54
N LEU A 18 20.29 -4.68 11.19
CA LEU A 18 20.30 -3.56 10.26
C LEU A 18 20.57 -2.24 10.97
N ASN A 19 21.36 -1.36 10.36
CA ASN A 19 21.49 0.03 10.80
C ASN A 19 20.31 0.86 10.29
N ALA A 20 19.14 0.68 10.89
CA ALA A 20 17.91 1.37 10.47
C ALA A 20 17.90 2.84 10.90
N ILE A 21 17.53 3.72 9.97
CA ILE A 21 17.38 5.16 10.21
C ILE A 21 15.90 5.52 10.12
N ASP A 22 15.36 6.09 11.19
CA ASP A 22 14.05 6.75 11.15
C ASP A 22 14.25 8.23 10.82
N ALA A 23 13.99 8.58 9.56
CA ALA A 23 14.12 9.95 9.07
C ALA A 23 12.82 10.77 9.20
N GLY A 24 11.72 10.20 9.73
CA GLY A 24 10.46 10.91 9.92
C GLY A 24 9.48 10.74 8.77
N SER A 25 8.94 11.87 8.27
CA SER A 25 7.92 11.90 7.21
C SER A 25 8.45 11.42 5.86
N THR A 26 7.55 11.13 4.90
CA THR A 26 7.92 10.68 3.55
C THR A 26 8.90 11.63 2.86
N GLY A 27 8.70 12.94 2.98
CA GLY A 27 9.59 13.95 2.39
C GLY A 27 10.96 14.02 3.08
N GLU A 28 11.02 13.81 4.40
CA GLU A 28 12.28 13.79 5.14
C GLU A 28 13.08 12.51 4.86
N ILE A 29 12.40 11.37 4.71
CA ILE A 29 12.99 10.10 4.25
C ILE A 29 13.64 10.28 2.88
N ASP A 30 12.92 10.90 1.94
CA ASP A 30 13.41 11.16 0.58
C ASP A 30 14.65 12.07 0.60
N ALA A 31 14.57 13.21 1.31
CA ALA A 31 15.69 14.15 1.45
C ALA A 31 16.91 13.52 2.15
N ALA A 32 16.70 12.68 3.16
CA ALA A 32 17.76 11.96 3.84
C ALA A 32 18.47 10.99 2.90
N PHE A 33 17.73 10.25 2.07
CA PHE A 33 18.32 9.34 1.09
C PHE A 33 19.10 10.10 0.01
N ARG A 34 18.52 11.16 -0.57
CA ARG A 34 19.19 12.01 -1.58
C ARG A 34 20.45 12.70 -1.05
N SER A 35 20.52 12.98 0.25
CA SER A 35 21.72 13.53 0.90
C SER A 35 22.75 12.47 1.33
N GLY A 36 22.55 11.20 0.97
CA GLY A 36 23.49 10.11 1.20
C GLY A 36 23.49 9.55 2.63
N LYS A 37 22.42 9.78 3.42
CA LYS A 37 22.36 9.28 4.80
C LYS A 37 22.11 7.78 4.92
N GLY A 38 21.69 7.11 3.85
CA GLY A 38 21.41 5.67 3.84
C GLY A 38 21.78 5.01 2.52
N GLN A 39 22.09 3.72 2.56
CA GLN A 39 22.40 2.91 1.37
C GLN A 39 21.14 2.36 0.69
N TYR A 40 20.06 2.20 1.46
CA TYR A 40 18.76 1.74 1.00
C TYR A 40 17.67 2.63 1.60
N VAL A 41 16.55 2.73 0.90
CA VAL A 41 15.37 3.44 1.37
C VAL A 41 14.13 2.60 1.12
N HIS A 42 13.21 2.61 2.08
CA HIS A 42 11.90 1.96 1.96
C HIS A 42 10.83 3.04 1.79
N GLN A 43 10.22 3.10 0.62
CA GLN A 43 9.19 4.07 0.24
C GLN A 43 8.01 3.40 -0.47
N GLN A 44 6.91 4.14 -0.60
CA GLN A 44 5.75 3.77 -1.42
C GLN A 44 5.77 4.57 -2.71
N GLY A 45 5.14 4.02 -3.75
CA GLY A 45 4.99 4.70 -5.04
C GLY A 45 4.24 6.02 -4.87
N PRO A 46 4.57 7.05 -5.66
CA PRO A 46 5.53 7.05 -6.77
C PRO A 46 6.99 7.42 -6.39
N ALA A 47 7.30 7.61 -5.11
CA ALA A 47 8.60 8.13 -4.68
C ALA A 47 9.83 7.31 -5.17
N PRO A 48 9.88 5.97 -5.04
CA PRO A 48 11.04 5.22 -5.51
C PRO A 48 11.18 5.25 -7.05
N GLN A 49 10.08 5.33 -7.80
CA GLN A 49 10.12 5.50 -9.26
C GLN A 49 10.63 6.90 -9.65
N GLN A 50 10.32 7.94 -8.86
CA GLN A 50 10.89 9.26 -9.09
C GLN A 50 12.40 9.29 -8.81
N LEU A 51 12.87 8.61 -7.76
CA LEU A 51 14.31 8.48 -7.49
C LEU A 51 15.06 7.77 -8.64
N GLU A 52 14.42 6.78 -9.27
CA GLU A 52 14.93 6.14 -10.49
C GLU A 52 15.00 7.10 -11.67
N ALA A 53 13.91 7.85 -11.93
CA ALA A 53 13.85 8.82 -13.01
C ALA A 53 14.91 9.94 -12.84
N ASP A 54 15.17 10.35 -11.60
CA ASP A 54 16.19 11.35 -11.26
C ASP A 54 17.63 10.79 -11.33
N GLY A 55 17.80 9.49 -11.55
CA GLY A 55 19.11 8.82 -11.58
C GLY A 55 19.79 8.73 -10.21
N LEU A 56 19.03 8.82 -9.11
CA LEU A 56 19.54 8.83 -7.74
C LEU A 56 19.39 7.48 -7.01
N GLY A 57 18.68 6.53 -7.61
CA GLY A 57 18.47 5.20 -7.03
C GLY A 57 17.92 4.20 -8.04
N HIS A 58 17.70 2.97 -7.57
CA HIS A 58 16.97 1.94 -8.31
C HIS A 58 16.20 1.03 -7.36
N VAL A 59 15.03 0.57 -7.79
CA VAL A 59 14.20 -0.39 -7.05
C VAL A 59 14.85 -1.76 -7.15
N VAL A 60 15.23 -2.32 -6.00
CA VAL A 60 15.90 -3.63 -5.91
C VAL A 60 14.99 -4.75 -5.41
N ALA A 61 13.87 -4.42 -4.78
CA ALA A 61 12.96 -5.40 -4.18
C ALA A 61 11.58 -4.79 -3.90
N SER A 62 10.56 -5.65 -3.87
CA SER A 62 9.20 -5.31 -3.43
C SER A 62 8.89 -5.94 -2.07
N VAL A 63 8.55 -5.10 -1.08
CA VAL A 63 8.07 -5.60 0.23
C VAL A 63 6.73 -6.34 0.07
N GLY A 64 5.89 -5.92 -0.87
CA GLY A 64 4.62 -6.57 -1.15
C GLY A 64 4.79 -8.01 -1.62
N GLU A 65 5.79 -8.29 -2.46
CA GLU A 65 6.09 -9.65 -2.92
C GLU A 65 6.57 -10.54 -1.77
N ALA A 66 7.42 -10.03 -0.87
CA ALA A 66 7.92 -10.78 0.28
C ALA A 66 6.82 -11.09 1.31
N VAL A 67 5.86 -10.19 1.51
CA VAL A 67 4.77 -10.37 2.49
C VAL A 67 3.60 -11.16 1.89
N GLY A 68 3.30 -10.98 0.61
CA GLY A 68 2.13 -11.55 -0.05
C GLY A 68 0.82 -10.83 0.28
N PRO A 69 -0.34 -11.45 -0.03
CA PRO A 69 -1.66 -10.84 0.18
C PRO A 69 -1.90 -10.44 1.65
N VAL A 70 -2.24 -9.16 1.84
CA VAL A 70 -2.43 -8.55 3.17
C VAL A 70 -3.55 -7.50 3.12
N ALA A 71 -4.38 -7.45 4.16
CA ALA A 71 -5.44 -6.46 4.31
C ALA A 71 -4.90 -5.09 4.78
N PHE A 72 -3.94 -4.53 4.03
CA PHE A 72 -3.25 -3.29 4.42
C PHE A 72 -4.10 -2.04 4.13
N SER A 73 -4.42 -1.81 2.86
CA SER A 73 -5.33 -0.73 2.44
C SER A 73 -6.77 -1.23 2.50
N SER A 74 -7.54 -0.71 3.46
CA SER A 74 -8.93 -1.10 3.69
C SER A 74 -9.82 0.14 3.82
N ILE A 75 -11.09 0.02 3.42
CA ILE A 75 -12.10 1.05 3.67
C ILE A 75 -12.74 0.79 5.03
N GLN A 76 -12.88 1.83 5.84
CA GLN A 76 -13.54 1.80 7.13
C GLN A 76 -14.69 2.80 7.17
N GLY A 77 -15.75 2.49 7.91
CA GLY A 77 -16.90 3.34 8.12
C GLY A 77 -17.57 3.01 9.44
N THR A 78 -18.41 3.93 9.95
CA THR A 78 -19.18 3.65 11.16
C THR A 78 -20.25 2.60 10.89
N ARG A 79 -20.76 1.93 11.94
CA ARG A 79 -21.81 0.92 11.79
C ARG A 79 -23.09 1.50 11.16
N GLU A 80 -23.40 2.75 11.52
CA GLU A 80 -24.55 3.49 10.99
C GLU A 80 -24.39 3.75 9.49
N PHE A 81 -23.19 4.15 9.04
CA PHE A 81 -22.92 4.33 7.61
C PHE A 81 -23.06 3.01 6.86
N VAL A 82 -22.41 1.94 7.33
CA VAL A 82 -22.42 0.62 6.67
C VAL A 82 -23.84 0.06 6.53
N ALA A 83 -24.72 0.33 7.49
CA ALA A 83 -26.12 -0.11 7.46
C ALA A 83 -27.03 0.76 6.56
N SER A 84 -26.52 1.84 5.97
CA SER A 84 -27.31 2.79 5.18
C SER A 84 -27.37 2.43 3.69
N ASP A 85 -28.42 2.91 3.01
CA ASP A 85 -28.52 2.80 1.55
C ASP A 85 -27.39 3.53 0.81
N LEU A 86 -26.81 4.56 1.42
CA LEU A 86 -25.67 5.28 0.87
C LEU A 86 -24.44 4.37 0.73
N ALA A 87 -24.24 3.45 1.69
CA ALA A 87 -23.14 2.50 1.61
C ALA A 87 -23.31 1.49 0.46
N ASN A 88 -24.55 1.10 0.13
CA ASN A 88 -24.84 0.30 -1.08
C ASN A 88 -24.45 1.08 -2.36
N GLY A 89 -24.73 2.38 -2.40
CA GLY A 89 -24.29 3.26 -3.50
C GLY A 89 -22.77 3.36 -3.60
N PHE A 90 -22.11 3.60 -2.46
CA PHE A 90 -20.67 3.70 -2.36
C PHE A 90 -19.96 2.43 -2.85
N ILE A 91 -20.39 1.25 -2.38
CA ILE A 91 -19.71 0.00 -2.75
C ILE A 91 -19.85 -0.32 -4.24
N ARG A 92 -21.00 0.01 -4.85
CA ARG A 92 -21.17 -0.11 -6.32
C ARG A 92 -20.22 0.81 -7.09
N ALA A 93 -20.09 2.06 -6.64
CA ALA A 93 -19.15 3.00 -7.26
C ALA A 93 -17.71 2.50 -7.07
N TYR A 94 -17.34 2.07 -5.86
CA TYR A 94 -16.01 1.57 -5.54
C TYR A 94 -15.63 0.33 -6.37
N LYS A 95 -16.54 -0.65 -6.52
CA LYS A 95 -16.34 -1.82 -7.40
C LYS A 95 -16.07 -1.40 -8.85
N LYS A 96 -16.88 -0.47 -9.38
CA LYS A 96 -16.70 0.07 -10.75
C LYS A 96 -15.39 0.83 -10.90
N SER A 97 -15.01 1.64 -9.92
CA SER A 97 -13.75 2.38 -9.93
C SER A 97 -12.55 1.44 -9.91
N ARG A 98 -12.55 0.39 -9.08
CA ARG A 98 -11.46 -0.61 -9.09
C ARG A 98 -11.38 -1.35 -10.41
N GLN A 99 -12.52 -1.75 -10.97
CA GLN A 99 -12.53 -2.39 -12.30
C GLN A 99 -11.93 -1.44 -13.35
N TRP A 100 -12.38 -0.19 -13.38
CA TRP A 100 -11.87 0.81 -14.32
C TRP A 100 -10.36 1.05 -14.15
N VAL A 101 -9.84 1.15 -12.92
CA VAL A 101 -8.40 1.32 -12.68
C VAL A 101 -7.59 0.11 -13.14
N ASN A 102 -8.15 -1.11 -13.14
CA ASN A 102 -7.44 -2.27 -13.70
C ASN A 102 -7.47 -2.30 -15.23
N ASP A 103 -8.55 -1.82 -15.86
CA ASP A 103 -8.77 -1.96 -17.30
C ASP A 103 -8.25 -0.77 -18.11
N ALA A 104 -8.26 0.43 -17.52
CA ALA A 104 -7.88 1.66 -18.19
C ALA A 104 -6.36 1.73 -18.43
N PRO A 105 -5.92 2.41 -19.51
CA PRO A 105 -4.50 2.72 -19.70
C PRO A 105 -3.94 3.52 -18.51
N ALA A 106 -2.74 3.19 -18.08
CA ALA A 106 -2.07 3.87 -16.97
C ALA A 106 -1.90 5.38 -17.23
N GLU A 107 -1.75 5.78 -18.49
CA GLU A 107 -1.72 7.16 -18.97
C GLU A 107 -3.01 7.92 -18.62
N GLU A 108 -4.18 7.31 -18.87
CA GLU A 108 -5.46 7.94 -18.56
C GLU A 108 -5.65 8.10 -17.05
N ILE A 109 -5.23 7.12 -16.27
CA ILE A 109 -5.30 7.17 -14.80
C ILE A 109 -4.36 8.26 -14.27
N ALA A 110 -3.11 8.30 -14.76
CA ALA A 110 -2.12 9.30 -14.37
C ALA A 110 -2.61 10.72 -14.65
N ASP A 111 -3.23 10.96 -15.80
CA ASP A 111 -3.77 12.27 -16.16
C ASP A 111 -4.89 12.71 -15.18
N LYS A 112 -5.69 11.78 -14.67
CA LYS A 112 -6.78 12.09 -13.72
C LYS A 112 -6.29 12.34 -12.30
N GLU A 113 -5.15 11.77 -11.90
CA GLU A 113 -4.65 11.90 -10.53
C GLU A 113 -3.44 12.84 -10.38
N ALA A 114 -2.89 13.35 -11.47
CA ALA A 114 -1.70 14.19 -11.48
C ALA A 114 -1.77 15.39 -10.51
N GLU A 115 -2.95 16.00 -10.34
CA GLU A 115 -3.12 17.14 -9.42
C GLU A 115 -2.86 16.77 -7.94
N PHE A 116 -3.01 15.49 -7.57
CA PHE A 116 -2.74 15.00 -6.22
C PHE A 116 -1.26 14.70 -5.96
N PHE A 117 -0.42 14.71 -7.00
CA PHE A 117 1.01 14.40 -6.93
C PHE A 117 1.88 15.54 -7.48
N PRO A 118 1.84 16.73 -6.88
CA PRO A 118 2.66 17.85 -7.32
C PRO A 118 4.15 17.50 -7.20
N GLY A 119 4.90 17.70 -8.27
CA GLY A 119 6.34 17.44 -8.33
C GLY A 119 6.73 16.00 -8.66
N ILE A 120 5.76 15.15 -9.02
CA ILE A 120 6.04 13.85 -9.64
C ILE A 120 5.89 13.98 -11.16
N ASP A 121 6.85 13.42 -11.90
CA ASP A 121 6.80 13.43 -13.35
C ASP A 121 5.65 12.58 -13.87
N GLN A 122 4.98 13.05 -14.93
CA GLN A 122 3.84 12.33 -15.50
C GLN A 122 4.21 10.90 -15.93
N SER A 123 5.39 10.72 -16.53
CA SER A 123 5.90 9.41 -16.91
C SER A 123 6.14 8.48 -15.70
N VAL A 124 6.51 9.05 -14.55
CA VAL A 124 6.71 8.33 -13.29
C VAL A 124 5.37 7.87 -12.71
N LEU A 125 4.33 8.71 -12.75
CA LEU A 125 2.97 8.31 -12.38
C LEU A 125 2.48 7.15 -13.25
N VAL A 126 2.60 7.27 -14.58
CA VAL A 126 2.24 6.20 -15.52
C VAL A 126 2.97 4.90 -15.20
N HIS A 127 4.28 4.96 -14.94
CA HIS A 127 5.06 3.79 -14.57
C HIS A 127 4.57 3.17 -13.26
N THR A 128 4.32 3.99 -12.25
CA THR A 128 3.87 3.56 -10.92
C THR A 128 2.50 2.86 -10.98
N ILE A 129 1.55 3.45 -11.71
CA ILE A 129 0.21 2.88 -11.91
C ILE A 129 0.31 1.53 -12.61
N ARG A 130 1.08 1.44 -13.70
CA ARG A 130 1.30 0.18 -14.43
C ARG A 130 1.91 -0.89 -13.54
N PHE A 131 2.88 -0.52 -12.71
CA PHE A 131 3.48 -1.43 -11.74
C PHE A 131 2.45 -1.94 -10.73
N TYR A 132 1.61 -1.07 -10.17
CA TYR A 132 0.55 -1.46 -9.22
C TYR A 132 -0.59 -2.27 -9.86
N GLN A 133 -0.90 -2.03 -11.15
CA GLN A 133 -1.83 -2.87 -11.92
C GLN A 133 -1.24 -4.29 -12.01
N GLY A 134 0.04 -4.41 -12.37
CA GLY A 134 0.75 -5.69 -12.45
C GLY A 134 0.86 -6.45 -11.13
N LEU A 135 0.99 -5.74 -10.00
CA LEU A 135 0.96 -6.34 -8.66
C LEU A 135 -0.43 -6.83 -8.23
N GLY A 136 -1.50 -6.42 -8.93
CA GLY A 136 -2.87 -6.77 -8.56
C GLY A 136 -3.39 -6.00 -7.34
N CYS A 137 -2.86 -4.81 -7.06
CA CYS A 137 -3.27 -3.97 -5.93
C CYS A 137 -4.79 -3.69 -5.91
N TRP A 138 -5.42 -3.64 -7.08
CA TRP A 138 -6.85 -3.34 -7.23
C TRP A 138 -7.72 -4.56 -7.55
N ASN A 139 -7.35 -5.77 -7.11
CA ASN A 139 -8.13 -7.01 -7.30
C ASN A 139 -9.66 -6.78 -7.19
N PRO A 140 -10.49 -7.27 -8.14
CA PRO A 140 -11.94 -7.03 -8.16
C PRO A 140 -12.70 -7.36 -6.86
N ALA A 141 -12.25 -8.35 -6.08
CA ALA A 141 -12.87 -8.69 -4.80
C ALA A 141 -12.69 -7.54 -3.80
N VAL A 142 -13.80 -7.03 -3.26
CA VAL A 142 -13.84 -5.91 -2.29
C VAL A 142 -13.97 -6.39 -0.85
N GLU A 143 -14.23 -7.68 -0.67
CA GLU A 143 -14.19 -8.37 0.60
C GLU A 143 -12.75 -8.47 1.11
N ILE A 144 -12.54 -8.16 2.39
CA ILE A 144 -11.32 -8.55 3.08
C ILE A 144 -11.41 -10.06 3.33
N SER A 145 -10.46 -10.85 2.86
CA SER A 145 -10.47 -12.29 3.18
C SER A 145 -9.98 -12.53 4.60
N ARG A 146 -10.41 -13.64 5.22
CA ARG A 146 -9.83 -14.06 6.51
C ARG A 146 -8.31 -14.24 6.42
N SER A 147 -7.82 -14.81 5.31
CA SER A 147 -6.38 -14.99 5.11
C SER A 147 -5.60 -13.68 5.05
N SER A 148 -6.07 -12.67 4.30
CA SER A 148 -5.35 -11.40 4.21
C SER A 148 -5.44 -10.60 5.51
N TYR A 149 -6.53 -10.77 6.27
CA TYR A 149 -6.66 -10.22 7.63
C TYR A 149 -5.69 -10.88 8.61
N GLU A 150 -5.57 -12.21 8.60
CA GLU A 150 -4.59 -12.90 9.45
C GLU A 150 -3.15 -12.49 9.12
N THR A 151 -2.82 -12.30 7.83
CA THR A 151 -1.52 -11.73 7.44
C THR A 151 -1.31 -10.33 8.02
N ALA A 152 -2.34 -9.48 8.02
CA ALA A 152 -2.25 -8.15 8.62
C ALA A 152 -1.99 -8.24 10.13
N LEU A 153 -2.71 -9.11 10.84
CA LEU A 153 -2.46 -9.36 12.25
C LEU A 153 -1.03 -9.85 12.51
N ASP A 154 -0.48 -10.73 11.66
CA ASP A 154 0.91 -11.17 11.78
C ASP A 154 1.90 -10.00 11.65
N VAL A 155 1.71 -9.13 10.64
CA VAL A 155 2.54 -7.93 10.42
C VAL A 155 2.53 -7.03 11.66
N PHE A 156 1.33 -6.69 12.15
CA PHE A 156 1.18 -5.73 13.24
C PHE A 156 1.59 -6.31 14.59
N LEU A 157 1.36 -7.60 14.83
CA LEU A 157 1.78 -8.29 16.05
C LEU A 157 3.30 -8.45 16.09
N HIS A 158 3.92 -8.88 14.98
CA HIS A 158 5.39 -8.95 14.87
C HIS A 158 6.04 -7.58 15.11
N SER A 159 5.38 -6.51 14.66
CA SER A 159 5.87 -5.14 14.84
C SER A 159 5.51 -4.51 16.19
N ASN A 160 4.88 -5.27 17.11
CA ASN A 160 4.39 -4.79 18.41
C ASN A 160 3.42 -3.58 18.32
N LEU A 161 2.73 -3.40 17.19
CA LEU A 161 1.72 -2.35 17.01
C LEU A 161 0.34 -2.76 17.52
N ILE A 162 0.14 -4.06 17.72
CA ILE A 162 -0.99 -4.63 18.48
C ILE A 162 -0.42 -5.60 19.51
N THR A 163 -1.10 -5.74 20.65
CA THR A 163 -0.69 -6.64 21.74
C THR A 163 -1.46 -7.95 21.77
N LYS A 164 -2.53 -8.06 20.96
CA LYS A 164 -3.36 -9.24 20.84
C LYS A 164 -3.92 -9.36 19.42
N ARG A 165 -4.31 -10.57 19.04
CA ARG A 165 -5.09 -10.80 17.83
C ARG A 165 -6.53 -10.37 18.09
N HIS A 166 -7.10 -9.58 17.18
CA HIS A 166 -8.50 -9.19 17.20
C HIS A 166 -9.29 -10.18 16.34
N ASN A 167 -10.52 -10.52 16.73
CA ASN A 167 -11.30 -11.44 15.92
C ASN A 167 -11.72 -10.74 14.62
N TYR A 168 -11.65 -11.47 13.51
CA TYR A 168 -12.06 -10.98 12.20
C TYR A 168 -13.49 -10.40 12.22
N ASP A 169 -14.43 -11.11 12.81
CA ASP A 169 -15.85 -10.73 12.80
C ASP A 169 -16.16 -9.52 13.71
N ASP A 170 -15.21 -9.08 14.54
CA ASP A 170 -15.36 -7.87 15.37
C ASP A 170 -15.09 -6.58 14.58
N VAL A 171 -14.29 -6.66 13.51
CA VAL A 171 -13.76 -5.49 12.77
C VAL A 171 -13.99 -5.55 11.26
N VAL A 172 -14.31 -6.72 10.72
CA VAL A 172 -14.62 -6.90 9.30
C VAL A 172 -16.09 -7.26 9.15
N VAL A 173 -16.76 -6.53 8.25
CA VAL A 173 -18.15 -6.76 7.87
C VAL A 173 -18.20 -7.11 6.38
N ALA A 174 -19.21 -7.89 5.98
CA ALA A 174 -19.46 -8.11 4.57
C ALA A 174 -19.73 -6.78 3.87
N PRO A 175 -19.24 -6.58 2.63
CA PRO A 175 -19.59 -5.40 1.85
C PRO A 175 -21.12 -5.26 1.74
N PRO A 176 -21.66 -4.04 1.79
CA PRO A 176 -23.09 -3.81 1.62
C PRO A 176 -23.60 -4.41 0.29
N ALA A 177 -24.86 -4.82 0.25
CA ALA A 177 -25.45 -5.42 -0.94
C ALA A 177 -25.51 -4.40 -2.09
N GLY A 178 -24.65 -4.58 -3.09
CA GLY A 178 -24.52 -3.66 -4.22
C GLY A 178 -23.79 -4.26 -5.41
#